data_AF-A0A660RE26-F1
#
_entry.id   AF-A0A660RE26-F1
#
_cell.length_a   1.000
_cell.length_b   1.000
_cell.length_c   1.000
_cell.angle_alpha   90.00
_cell.angle_beta   90.00
_cell.angle_gamma   90.00
#
_symmetry.space_group_name_H-M   'P 1'
#
loop_
_entity.id
_entity.type
_entity.pdbx_description
1 polymer ?
#
loop_
_entity_poly.entity_id
_entity_poly.type
_entity_poly.pdbx_seq_one_letter_code
_entity_poly.pdbx_strand_id
1 'polypeptide(L)'
;MSKVLINQYWSKNFYPMCALCKMVLFFAPLGVLHYFEHVPSPSKSYWEKKKRYLFVNGGENVENLVNLNENLKRLSDSENPFAELMIDYISRVKKKSEWVLQNLMFIEFYTEYGNVTPLLNIMSLSKSFARFFYNEHEIFRKMRRNLSIKLLTALMTSSAGWDTLSLYVVDYIKNPNSIHHIFYGAMAVELYENYKKYWRDVDMTEKIKRVKGKLWNLYNQGKDIRKEFIKNNQENKIKSIAYKLLNAARTNNTKLFMDTILRIYMSFDRVVPSVFLDTLNSETSLQAAAYSFISGLLGESNPEQNKKESESDE
;
A
#
# COMPACT_ATOMS: atom_id res chain seq x y z
N MET A 1 12.72 4.68 42.04
CA MET A 1 12.58 5.27 40.69
C MET A 1 11.61 4.45 39.88
N SER A 2 10.41 4.96 39.59
CA SER A 2 9.48 4.26 38.70
C SER A 2 10.13 4.18 37.32
N LYS A 3 10.48 2.97 36.86
CA LYS A 3 10.92 2.72 35.49
C LYS A 3 9.80 3.19 34.57
N VAL A 4 10.01 4.33 33.91
CA VAL A 4 9.06 4.84 32.92
C VAL A 4 9.07 3.85 31.77
N LEU A 5 7.92 3.21 31.49
CA LEU A 5 7.71 2.48 30.25
C LEU A 5 7.89 3.48 29.10
N ILE A 6 9.01 3.35 28.39
CA ILE A 6 9.30 4.17 27.22
C ILE A 6 8.46 3.61 26.08
N ASN A 7 7.33 4.26 25.82
CA ASN A 7 6.46 3.93 24.70
C ASN A 7 7.05 4.54 23.43
N GLN A 8 7.53 3.70 22.51
CA GLN A 8 7.84 4.16 21.17
C GLN A 8 6.57 4.00 20.34
N TYR A 9 5.84 5.09 20.12
CA TYR A 9 4.94 5.13 18.97
C TYR A 9 5.82 5.12 17.71
N TRP A 10 5.37 4.49 16.62
CA TRP A 10 6.12 4.42 15.35
C TRP A 10 6.55 5.79 14.80
N SER A 11 5.93 6.89 15.22
CA SER A 11 6.36 8.27 14.91
C SER A 11 7.52 8.79 15.78
N LYS A 12 8.11 7.97 16.65
CA LYS A 12 9.09 8.35 17.69
C LYS A 12 8.61 9.44 18.68
N ASN A 13 7.29 9.65 18.80
CA ASN A 13 6.72 10.61 19.75
C ASN A 13 6.37 9.93 21.07
N PHE A 14 6.67 10.58 22.19
CA PHE A 14 6.36 10.11 23.54
C PHE A 14 5.11 10.82 24.07
N TYR A 15 4.04 10.06 24.33
CA TYR A 15 2.84 10.59 24.99
C TYR A 15 2.64 9.92 26.36
N PRO A 16 2.29 10.69 27.41
CA PRO A 16 2.01 10.12 28.73
C PRO A 16 0.75 9.23 28.67
N MET A 17 0.87 7.99 29.13
CA MET A 17 -0.28 7.08 29.26
C MET A 17 -1.06 7.33 30.55
N CYS A 18 -2.39 7.25 30.45
CA CYS A 18 -3.29 7.28 31.59
C CYS A 18 -3.07 6.07 32.52
N ALA A 19 -3.41 6.18 33.81
CA ALA A 19 -3.23 5.09 34.78
C ALA A 19 -4.04 3.83 34.38
N LEU A 20 -5.28 4.02 33.91
CA LEU A 20 -6.12 2.95 33.38
C LEU A 20 -5.47 2.27 32.16
N CYS A 21 -4.89 3.05 31.25
CA CYS A 21 -4.20 2.58 30.06
C CYS A 21 -3.02 1.67 30.45
N LYS A 22 -2.23 2.09 31.44
CA LYS A 22 -1.12 1.30 31.99
C LYS A 22 -1.61 0.00 32.62
N MET A 23 -2.72 0.04 33.37
CA MET A 23 -3.33 -1.15 33.98
C MET A 23 -3.83 -2.13 32.91
N VAL A 24 -4.50 -1.66 31.85
CA VAL A 24 -4.96 -2.52 30.75
C VAL A 24 -3.78 -3.16 30.02
N LEU A 25 -2.73 -2.37 29.72
CA LEU A 25 -1.52 -2.87 29.06
C LEU A 25 -0.70 -3.82 29.93
N PHE A 26 -0.79 -3.72 31.25
CA PHE A 26 -0.14 -4.63 32.19
C PHE A 26 -0.60 -6.08 32.00
N PHE A 27 -1.83 -6.30 31.53
CA PHE A 27 -2.37 -7.63 31.25
C PHE A 27 -2.09 -8.13 29.84
N ALA A 28 -1.61 -7.29 28.91
CA ALA A 28 -1.31 -7.71 27.54
C ALA A 28 -0.36 -8.93 27.47
N PRO A 29 0.71 -9.06 28.30
CA PRO A 29 1.57 -10.24 28.34
C PRO A 29 0.87 -11.58 28.63
N LEU A 30 -0.35 -11.59 29.18
CA LEU A 30 -1.08 -12.84 29.40
C LEU A 30 -1.62 -13.45 28.10
N GLY A 31 -1.71 -12.66 27.03
CA GLY A 31 -2.20 -13.08 25.71
C GLY A 31 -1.20 -12.90 24.58
N VAL A 32 0.09 -12.61 24.88
CA VAL A 32 1.08 -12.37 23.82
C VAL A 32 1.42 -13.64 23.06
N LEU A 33 1.42 -13.50 21.74
CA LEU A 33 2.04 -14.43 20.81
C LEU A 33 3.50 -14.04 20.60
N HIS A 34 4.35 -14.93 20.08
CA HIS A 34 5.64 -14.54 19.52
C HIS A 34 5.72 -14.81 18.02
N TYR A 35 6.51 -14.01 17.31
CA TYR A 35 6.89 -14.23 15.92
C TYR A 35 8.36 -13.89 15.71
N PHE A 36 8.91 -14.29 14.56
CA PHE A 36 10.30 -13.98 14.19
C PHE A 36 10.33 -12.97 13.06
N GLU A 37 10.88 -11.78 13.35
CA GLU A 37 11.15 -10.77 12.34
C GLU A 37 12.55 -10.96 11.76
N HIS A 38 12.69 -10.83 10.45
CA HIS A 38 13.98 -10.83 9.77
C HIS A 38 14.47 -9.39 9.65
N VAL A 39 15.53 -9.04 10.36
CA VAL A 39 16.14 -7.71 10.30
C VAL A 39 17.56 -7.78 9.74
N PRO A 40 18.03 -6.78 8.98
CA PRO A 40 19.40 -6.74 8.52
C PRO A 40 20.34 -6.61 9.72
N SER A 41 21.39 -7.45 9.78
CA SER A 41 22.39 -7.36 10.86
C SER A 41 23.20 -6.06 10.70
N PRO A 42 23.32 -5.23 11.76
CA PRO A 42 24.09 -3.99 11.69
C PRO A 42 25.59 -4.19 11.42
N SER A 43 26.12 -5.39 11.71
CA SER A 43 27.55 -5.70 11.65
C SER A 43 27.92 -6.88 10.75
N LYS A 44 26.94 -7.55 10.14
CA LYS A 44 27.17 -8.77 9.34
C LYS A 44 26.38 -8.74 8.04
N SER A 45 26.90 -9.39 7.00
CA SER A 45 26.26 -9.51 5.68
C SER A 45 25.11 -10.53 5.62
N TYR A 46 24.38 -10.73 6.74
CA TYR A 46 23.25 -11.66 6.79
C TYR A 46 22.07 -11.08 7.60
N TRP A 47 20.90 -11.71 7.43
CA TRP A 47 19.67 -11.36 8.14
C TRP A 47 19.57 -12.09 9.48
N GLU A 48 19.32 -11.35 10.56
CA GLU A 48 19.09 -11.91 11.89
C GLU A 48 17.60 -12.15 12.13
N LYS A 49 17.26 -13.32 12.67
CA LYS A 49 15.91 -13.60 13.18
C LYS A 49 15.81 -13.05 14.60
N LYS A 50 15.03 -11.99 14.79
CA LYS A 50 14.71 -11.43 16.11
C LYS A 50 13.34 -11.89 16.57
N LYS A 51 13.27 -12.39 17.81
CA LYS A 51 12.01 -12.78 18.43
C LYS A 51 11.27 -11.52 18.89
N ARG A 52 10.03 -11.38 18.46
CA ARG A 52 9.10 -10.32 18.84
C ARG A 52 7.91 -10.95 19.55
N TYR A 53 7.26 -10.20 20.43
CA TYR A 53 6.02 -10.61 21.07
C TYR A 53 4.90 -9.66 20.67
N LEU A 54 3.76 -10.17 20.26
CA LEU A 54 2.68 -9.38 19.68
C LEU A 54 1.34 -9.71 20.34
N PHE A 55 0.56 -8.66 20.58
CA PHE A 55 -0.81 -8.74 21.08
C PHE A 55 -1.67 -7.68 20.37
N VAL A 56 -2.94 -8.01 20.14
CA VAL A 56 -3.90 -7.12 19.47
C VAL A 56 -5.08 -6.84 20.38
N ASN A 57 -5.34 -5.57 20.65
CA ASN A 57 -6.52 -5.13 21.36
C ASN A 57 -7.56 -4.59 20.38
N GLY A 58 -8.70 -5.27 20.26
CA GLY A 58 -9.81 -4.92 19.36
C GLY A 58 -10.87 -3.97 19.94
N GLY A 59 -10.79 -3.62 21.23
CA GLY A 59 -11.65 -2.59 21.84
C GLY A 59 -13.16 -2.87 21.96
N GLU A 60 -13.66 -4.02 21.48
CA GLU A 60 -15.10 -4.34 21.49
C GLU A 60 -15.55 -5.09 22.77
N ASN A 61 -15.18 -6.37 22.89
CA ASN A 61 -15.52 -7.24 24.03
C ASN A 61 -14.46 -8.34 24.18
N VAL A 62 -14.49 -9.07 25.30
CA VAL A 62 -13.51 -10.11 25.63
C VAL A 62 -13.53 -11.26 24.61
N GLU A 63 -14.69 -11.69 24.13
CA GLU A 63 -14.81 -12.78 23.16
C GLU A 63 -14.13 -12.44 21.83
N ASN A 64 -14.38 -11.25 21.30
CA ASN A 64 -13.74 -10.76 20.09
C ASN A 64 -12.23 -10.53 20.29
N LEU A 65 -11.81 -10.10 21.48
CA LEU A 65 -10.38 -10.00 21.84
C LEU A 65 -9.69 -11.37 21.79
N VAL A 66 -10.31 -12.40 22.36
CA VAL A 66 -9.80 -13.79 22.30
C VAL A 66 -9.75 -14.27 20.86
N ASN A 67 -10.84 -14.12 20.10
CA ASN A 67 -10.92 -14.55 18.70
C ASN A 67 -9.88 -13.85 17.80
N LEU A 68 -9.62 -12.56 18.02
CA LEU A 68 -8.61 -11.79 17.31
C LEU A 68 -7.20 -12.36 17.56
N ASN A 69 -6.84 -12.62 18.81
CA ASN A 69 -5.51 -13.11 19.17
C ASN A 69 -5.32 -14.59 18.82
N GLU A 70 -6.38 -15.41 18.85
CA GLU A 70 -6.34 -16.78 18.32
C GLU A 70 -6.18 -16.80 16.79
N ASN A 71 -6.78 -15.84 16.06
CA ASN A 71 -6.51 -15.72 14.63
C ASN A 71 -5.07 -15.25 14.38
N LEU A 72 -4.57 -14.28 15.15
CA LEU A 72 -3.19 -13.83 15.06
C LEU A 72 -2.21 -14.98 15.28
N LYS A 73 -2.49 -15.89 16.22
CA LYS A 73 -1.68 -17.09 16.46
C LYS A 73 -1.52 -17.97 15.24
N ARG A 74 -2.55 -18.08 14.40
CA ARG A 74 -2.47 -18.84 13.13
C ARG A 74 -1.60 -18.14 12.08
N LEU A 75 -1.36 -16.85 12.25
CA LEU A 75 -0.61 -16.00 11.33
C LEU A 75 0.83 -15.73 11.82
N SER A 76 1.26 -16.34 12.93
CA SER A 76 2.57 -16.12 13.57
C SER A 76 3.75 -16.30 12.63
N ASP A 77 3.62 -17.24 11.69
CA ASP A 77 4.71 -17.66 10.80
C ASP A 77 4.79 -16.81 9.54
N SER A 78 3.86 -15.87 9.36
CA SER A 78 3.87 -14.95 8.22
C SER A 78 4.93 -13.88 8.37
N GLU A 79 5.37 -13.32 7.23
CA GLU A 79 6.37 -12.24 7.18
C GLU A 79 5.92 -11.00 7.98
N ASN A 80 4.61 -10.73 7.97
CA ASN A 80 4.00 -9.66 8.76
C ASN A 80 2.63 -10.10 9.29
N PRO A 81 2.59 -10.69 10.51
CA PRO A 81 1.35 -11.18 11.11
C PRO A 81 0.28 -10.10 11.28
N PHE A 82 0.70 -8.84 11.42
CA PHE A 82 -0.20 -7.72 11.56
C PHE A 82 -0.92 -7.40 10.24
N ALA A 83 -0.18 -7.19 9.16
CA ALA A 83 -0.77 -6.92 7.85
C ALA A 83 -1.62 -8.10 7.37
N GLU A 84 -1.22 -9.33 7.70
CA GLU A 84 -2.01 -10.53 7.42
C GLU A 84 -3.29 -10.58 8.23
N LEU A 85 -3.25 -10.24 9.52
CA LEU A 85 -4.46 -10.15 10.34
C LEU A 85 -5.41 -9.10 9.77
N MET A 86 -4.89 -7.97 9.26
CA MET A 86 -5.69 -6.95 8.62
C MET A 86 -6.32 -7.46 7.31
N ILE A 87 -5.59 -8.19 6.47
CA ILE A 87 -6.14 -8.83 5.26
C ILE A 87 -7.22 -9.87 5.61
N ASP A 88 -7.03 -10.65 6.67
CA ASP A 88 -8.05 -11.56 7.18
C ASP A 88 -9.28 -10.81 7.71
N TYR A 89 -9.04 -9.66 8.33
CA TYR A 89 -10.10 -8.76 8.78
C TYR A 89 -10.95 -8.30 7.59
N ILE A 90 -10.35 -7.90 6.46
CA ILE A 90 -11.05 -7.58 5.20
C ILE A 90 -12.03 -8.71 4.81
N SER A 91 -11.62 -9.98 5.01
CA SER A 91 -12.44 -11.16 4.69
C SER A 91 -13.63 -11.39 5.62
N ARG A 92 -13.67 -10.73 6.79
CA ARG A 92 -14.71 -10.88 7.80
C ARG A 92 -15.55 -9.61 8.01
N VAL A 93 -15.16 -8.46 7.41
CA VAL A 93 -15.74 -7.11 7.62
C VAL A 93 -16.93 -6.81 6.70
N LYS A 94 -17.91 -7.71 6.54
CA LYS A 94 -19.23 -7.28 6.03
C LYS A 94 -20.08 -6.56 7.09
N LYS A 95 -19.63 -6.50 8.36
CA LYS A 95 -20.41 -5.95 9.50
C LYS A 95 -19.64 -5.11 10.53
N LYS A 96 -18.33 -4.84 10.37
CA LYS A 96 -17.57 -4.08 11.38
C LYS A 96 -17.43 -2.61 10.98
N SER A 97 -17.69 -1.71 11.92
CA SER A 97 -17.71 -0.26 11.70
C SER A 97 -16.30 0.33 11.61
N GLU A 98 -16.16 1.48 10.95
CA GLU A 98 -14.96 2.32 10.96
C GLU A 98 -14.42 2.53 12.40
N TRP A 99 -15.32 2.64 13.38
CA TRP A 99 -14.98 2.79 14.80
C TRP A 99 -14.11 1.63 15.31
N VAL A 100 -14.39 0.38 14.92
CA VAL A 100 -13.58 -0.76 15.35
C VAL A 100 -12.14 -0.65 14.83
N LEU A 101 -11.97 -0.26 13.57
CA LEU A 101 -10.65 -0.05 12.98
C LEU A 101 -9.90 1.09 13.69
N GLN A 102 -10.60 2.16 14.07
CA GLN A 102 -9.98 3.27 14.81
C GLN A 102 -9.54 2.88 16.23
N ASN A 103 -10.14 1.86 16.83
CA ASN A 103 -9.81 1.40 18.20
C ASN A 103 -8.89 0.18 18.23
N LEU A 104 -8.46 -0.31 17.06
CA LEU A 104 -7.53 -1.43 16.96
C LEU A 104 -6.14 -0.99 17.38
N MET A 105 -5.58 -1.64 18.40
CA MET A 105 -4.24 -1.38 18.90
C MET A 105 -3.36 -2.62 18.85
N PHE A 106 -2.17 -2.45 18.29
CA PHE A 106 -1.12 -3.46 18.23
C PHE A 106 -0.08 -3.14 19.26
N ILE A 107 0.27 -4.13 20.07
CA ILE A 107 1.18 -4.00 21.18
C ILE A 107 2.28 -5.03 20.95
N GLU A 108 3.46 -4.53 20.59
CA GLU A 108 4.65 -5.34 20.37
C GLU A 108 5.65 -5.14 21.50
N PHE A 109 6.21 -6.23 22.01
CA PHE A 109 7.29 -6.24 22.98
C PHE A 109 8.53 -6.88 22.39
N TYR A 110 9.69 -6.30 22.67
CA TYR A 110 10.96 -6.90 22.29
C TYR A 110 12.09 -6.46 23.20
N THR A 111 13.19 -7.19 23.18
CA THR A 111 14.43 -6.81 23.86
C THR A 111 15.52 -6.56 22.84
N GLU A 112 16.38 -5.59 23.11
CA GLU A 112 17.62 -5.39 22.36
C GLU A 112 18.79 -5.92 23.18
N TYR A 113 19.83 -6.38 22.50
CA TYR A 113 21.03 -6.87 23.16
C TYR A 113 21.64 -5.76 24.04
N GLY A 114 21.85 -6.04 25.33
CA GLY A 114 22.32 -5.07 26.31
C GLY A 114 21.22 -4.27 27.03
N ASN A 115 19.96 -4.35 26.61
CA ASN A 115 18.84 -3.69 27.29
C ASN A 115 18.15 -4.65 28.29
N VAL A 116 18.24 -4.33 29.58
CA VAL A 116 17.56 -5.09 30.67
C VAL A 116 16.04 -4.80 30.69
N THR A 117 15.63 -3.69 30.09
CA THR A 117 14.23 -3.27 29.99
C THR A 117 13.63 -3.62 28.62
N PRO A 118 12.50 -4.35 28.58
CA PRO A 118 11.80 -4.63 27.34
C PRO A 118 11.25 -3.32 26.74
N LEU A 119 11.41 -3.19 25.43
CA LEU A 119 10.86 -2.11 24.64
C LEU A 119 9.41 -2.44 24.29
N LEU A 120 8.55 -1.42 24.40
CA LEU A 120 7.13 -1.49 24.09
C LEU A 120 6.84 -0.59 22.90
N ASN A 121 6.28 -1.19 21.87
CA ASN A 121 5.86 -0.51 20.66
C ASN A 121 4.34 -0.63 20.53
N ILE A 122 3.65 0.52 20.54
CA ILE A 122 2.20 0.56 20.40
C ILE A 122 1.86 1.24 19.07
N MET A 123 1.08 0.54 18.25
CA MET A 123 0.58 1.06 16.99
C MET A 123 -0.95 1.11 17.03
N SER A 124 -1.48 2.28 16.71
CA SER A 124 -2.91 2.49 16.50
C SER A 124 -3.11 2.99 15.07
N LEU A 125 -4.25 2.65 14.47
CA LEU A 125 -4.55 3.10 13.12
C LEU A 125 -4.97 4.58 13.16
N SER A 126 -4.43 5.38 12.24
CA SER A 126 -4.88 6.76 12.09
C SER A 126 -6.35 6.78 11.64
N LYS A 127 -7.11 7.82 12.03
CA LYS A 127 -8.51 7.98 11.59
C LYS A 127 -8.64 7.95 10.06
N SER A 128 -7.74 8.64 9.37
CA SER A 128 -7.68 8.66 7.90
C SER A 128 -7.42 7.27 7.32
N PHE A 129 -6.52 6.48 7.92
CA PHE A 129 -6.25 5.11 7.46
C PHE A 129 -7.43 4.18 7.73
N ALA A 130 -8.03 4.23 8.92
CA ALA A 130 -9.21 3.43 9.25
C ALA A 130 -10.36 3.69 8.27
N ARG A 131 -10.63 4.97 7.97
CA ARG A 131 -11.66 5.36 6.99
C ARG A 131 -11.32 4.95 5.56
N PHE A 132 -10.07 5.15 5.13
CA PHE A 132 -9.58 4.67 3.83
C PHE A 132 -9.77 3.15 3.72
N PHE A 133 -9.27 2.41 4.70
CA PHE A 133 -9.31 0.95 4.69
C PHE A 133 -10.74 0.42 4.73
N TYR A 134 -11.62 1.02 5.54
CA TYR A 134 -13.04 0.68 5.57
C TYR A 134 -13.68 0.76 4.18
N ASN A 135 -13.44 1.85 3.45
CA ASN A 135 -14.06 2.10 2.14
C ASN A 135 -13.36 1.40 0.97
N GLU A 136 -12.05 1.17 1.06
CA GLU A 136 -11.20 0.83 -0.09
C GLU A 136 -10.44 -0.50 0.04
N HIS A 137 -10.71 -1.29 1.09
CA HIS A 137 -10.00 -2.54 1.36
C HIS A 137 -9.98 -3.54 0.19
N GLU A 138 -11.03 -3.57 -0.64
CA GLU A 138 -11.12 -4.48 -1.79
C GLU A 138 -9.97 -4.31 -2.79
N ILE A 139 -9.34 -3.13 -2.84
CA ILE A 139 -8.17 -2.88 -3.71
C ILE A 139 -7.02 -3.83 -3.36
N PHE A 140 -6.84 -4.16 -2.07
CA PHE A 140 -5.77 -5.05 -1.62
C PHE A 140 -5.96 -6.51 -2.04
N ARG A 141 -7.19 -6.95 -2.33
CA ARG A 141 -7.46 -8.28 -2.89
C ARG A 141 -7.09 -8.42 -4.35
N LYS A 142 -7.02 -7.30 -5.07
CA LYS A 142 -6.67 -7.27 -6.50
C LYS A 142 -5.15 -7.23 -6.75
N MET A 143 -4.37 -7.19 -5.67
CA MET A 143 -2.91 -7.20 -5.68
C MET A 143 -2.38 -8.57 -5.28
N ARG A 144 -1.18 -8.93 -5.74
CA ARG A 144 -0.47 -10.12 -5.25
C ARG A 144 -0.27 -10.00 -3.75
N ARG A 145 -0.56 -11.07 -3.00
CA ARG A 145 -0.54 -11.09 -1.52
C ARG A 145 0.70 -10.42 -0.92
N ASN A 146 1.90 -10.75 -1.41
CA ASN A 146 3.15 -10.16 -0.92
C ASN A 146 3.21 -8.64 -1.12
N LEU A 147 2.74 -8.12 -2.25
CA LEU A 147 2.65 -6.66 -2.47
C LEU A 147 1.61 -6.05 -1.54
N SER A 148 0.43 -6.69 -1.40
CA SER A 148 -0.64 -6.21 -0.51
C SER A 148 -0.14 -6.07 0.93
N ILE A 149 0.56 -7.08 1.45
CA ILE A 149 1.13 -7.09 2.81
C ILE A 149 2.12 -5.94 2.98
N LYS A 150 3.10 -5.81 2.07
CA LYS A 150 4.14 -4.76 2.20
C LYS A 150 3.56 -3.37 2.05
N LEU A 151 2.65 -3.17 1.10
CA LEU A 151 2.01 -1.87 0.90
C LEU A 151 1.11 -1.48 2.07
N LEU A 152 0.31 -2.42 2.59
CA LEU A 152 -0.52 -2.18 3.76
C LEU A 152 0.34 -1.80 4.97
N THR A 153 1.43 -2.54 5.20
CA THR A 153 2.42 -2.23 6.23
C THR A 153 2.96 -0.81 6.07
N ALA A 154 3.35 -0.42 4.86
CA ALA A 154 3.87 0.91 4.59
C ALA A 154 2.85 2.02 4.91
N LEU A 155 1.62 1.86 4.43
CA LEU A 155 0.54 2.85 4.63
C LEU A 155 0.15 3.00 6.12
N MET A 156 0.13 1.90 6.87
CA MET A 156 -0.19 1.90 8.31
C MET A 156 0.89 2.56 9.15
N THR A 157 2.15 2.36 8.77
CA THR A 157 3.32 2.82 9.53
C THR A 157 3.79 4.21 9.12
N SER A 158 3.06 4.89 8.22
CA SER A 158 3.44 6.17 7.60
C SER A 158 4.78 6.12 6.83
N SER A 159 5.28 4.93 6.51
CA SER A 159 6.48 4.75 5.70
C SER A 159 6.13 4.80 4.20
N ALA A 160 7.06 5.29 3.38
CA ALA A 160 6.83 5.73 2.01
C ALA A 160 6.20 4.66 1.09
N GLY A 161 4.87 4.69 0.95
CA GLY A 161 4.12 3.78 0.08
C GLY A 161 4.59 3.83 -1.38
N TRP A 162 4.98 5.01 -1.86
CA TRP A 162 5.57 5.20 -3.19
C TRP A 162 6.94 4.53 -3.33
N ASP A 163 7.79 4.57 -2.30
CA ASP A 163 9.10 3.92 -2.34
C ASP A 163 8.93 2.40 -2.42
N THR A 164 8.03 1.85 -1.59
CA THR A 164 7.66 0.43 -1.64
C THR A 164 7.23 0.05 -3.05
N LEU A 165 6.28 0.80 -3.63
CA LEU A 165 5.73 0.50 -4.94
C LEU A 165 6.79 0.64 -6.05
N SER A 166 7.70 1.61 -5.95
CA SER A 166 8.77 1.83 -6.94
C SER A 166 9.68 0.62 -7.14
N LEU A 167 9.98 -0.12 -6.05
CA LEU A 167 10.78 -1.34 -6.11
C LEU A 167 10.07 -2.43 -6.90
N TYR A 168 8.75 -2.55 -6.73
CA TYR A 168 7.94 -3.48 -7.51
C TYR A 168 7.87 -3.05 -8.97
N VAL A 169 7.68 -1.76 -9.28
CA VAL A 169 7.66 -1.29 -10.69
C VAL A 169 8.94 -1.69 -11.44
N VAL A 170 10.12 -1.61 -10.80
CA VAL A 170 11.38 -2.08 -11.39
C VAL A 170 11.33 -3.58 -11.71
N ASP A 171 10.87 -4.40 -10.77
CA ASP A 171 10.76 -5.84 -10.96
C ASP A 171 9.80 -6.20 -12.09
N TYR A 172 8.64 -5.55 -12.16
CA TYR A 172 7.65 -5.76 -13.21
C TYR A 172 8.10 -5.31 -14.60
N ILE A 173 8.89 -4.24 -14.72
CA ILE A 173 9.48 -3.87 -16.03
C ILE A 173 10.41 -4.98 -16.53
N LYS A 174 11.15 -5.64 -15.62
CA LYS A 174 12.02 -6.77 -15.95
C LYS A 174 11.20 -8.01 -16.29
N ASN A 175 10.22 -8.34 -15.44
CA ASN A 175 9.39 -9.54 -15.45
C ASN A 175 7.89 -9.17 -15.47
N PRO A 176 7.28 -8.95 -16.65
CA PRO A 176 5.91 -8.40 -16.78
C PRO A 176 4.75 -9.28 -16.26
N ASN A 177 5.00 -10.35 -15.52
CA ASN A 177 3.97 -11.24 -15.01
C ASN A 177 3.11 -10.55 -13.92
N SER A 178 1.86 -10.24 -14.26
CA SER A 178 0.78 -9.73 -13.37
C SER A 178 0.76 -8.22 -13.08
N ILE A 179 0.70 -7.40 -14.13
CA ILE A 179 0.87 -5.95 -13.98
C ILE A 179 -0.27 -5.18 -13.32
N HIS A 180 -1.47 -5.74 -13.31
CA HIS A 180 -2.64 -5.11 -12.68
C HIS A 180 -2.39 -4.81 -11.20
N HIS A 181 -1.46 -5.52 -10.57
CA HIS A 181 -1.08 -5.31 -9.19
C HIS A 181 -0.42 -3.94 -8.94
N ILE A 182 0.40 -3.41 -9.86
CA ILE A 182 0.99 -2.07 -9.70
C ILE A 182 -0.08 -1.00 -9.76
N PHE A 183 -1.00 -1.11 -10.72
CA PHE A 183 -2.09 -0.16 -10.87
C PHE A 183 -2.93 -0.05 -9.58
N TYR A 184 -3.33 -1.19 -9.01
CA TYR A 184 -4.06 -1.19 -7.74
C TYR A 184 -3.20 -0.69 -6.57
N GLY A 185 -1.88 -0.94 -6.58
CA GLY A 185 -0.96 -0.38 -5.59
C GLY A 185 -0.89 1.15 -5.66
N ALA A 186 -0.74 1.71 -6.86
CA ALA A 186 -0.70 3.15 -7.08
C ALA A 186 -2.03 3.80 -6.66
N MET A 187 -3.14 3.15 -6.99
CA MET A 187 -4.48 3.58 -6.54
C MET A 187 -4.58 3.58 -5.02
N ALA A 188 -4.15 2.51 -4.33
CA ALA A 188 -4.21 2.44 -2.87
C ALA A 188 -3.42 3.58 -2.20
N VAL A 189 -2.20 3.86 -2.67
CA VAL A 189 -1.37 4.95 -2.12
C VAL A 189 -2.02 6.31 -2.37
N GLU A 190 -2.42 6.59 -3.61
CA GLU A 190 -3.02 7.87 -3.99
C GLU A 190 -4.32 8.14 -3.24
N LEU A 191 -5.19 7.12 -3.13
CA LEU A 191 -6.41 7.25 -2.36
C LEU A 191 -6.10 7.53 -0.90
N TYR A 192 -5.17 6.82 -0.28
CA TYR A 192 -4.80 7.10 1.12
C TYR A 192 -4.29 8.53 1.32
N GLU A 193 -3.47 9.07 0.40
CA GLU A 193 -3.06 10.49 0.44
C GLU A 193 -4.26 11.44 0.37
N ASN A 194 -5.23 11.14 -0.50
CA ASN A 194 -6.47 11.91 -0.58
C ASN A 194 -7.32 11.76 0.70
N TYR A 195 -7.36 10.57 1.31
CA TYR A 195 -8.03 10.36 2.60
C TYR A 195 -7.35 11.13 3.73
N LYS A 196 -6.03 11.32 3.70
CA LYS A 196 -5.32 12.20 4.64
C LYS A 196 -5.64 13.67 4.39
N LYS A 197 -5.68 14.10 3.13
CA LYS A 197 -5.91 15.51 2.75
C LYS A 197 -7.34 15.98 3.01
N TYR A 198 -8.34 15.14 2.71
CA TYR A 198 -9.76 15.53 2.69
C TYR A 198 -10.58 14.87 3.80
N TRP A 199 -9.98 14.39 4.89
CA TRP A 199 -10.70 13.59 5.89
C TRP A 199 -11.90 14.28 6.58
N ARG A 200 -11.96 15.62 6.55
CA ARG A 200 -13.09 16.42 7.07
C ARG A 200 -14.01 16.98 5.97
N ASP A 201 -13.72 16.68 4.72
CA ASP A 201 -14.41 17.27 3.57
C ASP A 201 -15.73 16.55 3.30
N VAL A 202 -16.78 17.32 3.03
CA VAL A 202 -18.13 16.79 2.76
C VAL A 202 -18.19 16.14 1.38
N ASP A 203 -17.40 16.64 0.42
CA ASP A 203 -17.39 16.15 -0.97
C ASP A 203 -16.36 15.03 -1.21
N MET A 204 -15.85 14.44 -0.13
CA MET A 204 -14.79 13.43 -0.18
C MET A 204 -15.12 12.27 -1.13
N THR A 205 -16.36 11.77 -1.11
CA THR A 205 -16.80 10.65 -1.95
C THR A 205 -16.66 10.97 -3.44
N GLU A 206 -17.06 12.18 -3.84
CA GLU A 206 -16.98 12.62 -5.23
C GLU A 206 -15.52 12.84 -5.66
N LYS A 207 -14.70 13.43 -4.79
CA LYS A 207 -13.25 13.60 -5.01
C LYS A 207 -12.57 12.25 -5.23
N ILE A 208 -12.86 11.26 -4.36
CA ILE A 208 -12.33 9.90 -4.48
C ILE A 208 -12.78 9.22 -5.78
N LYS A 209 -14.06 9.36 -6.16
CA LYS A 209 -14.58 8.83 -7.44
C LYS A 209 -13.86 9.43 -8.64
N ARG A 210 -13.64 10.75 -8.64
CA ARG A 210 -12.92 11.46 -9.70
C ARG A 210 -11.45 11.02 -9.79
N VAL A 211 -10.76 10.89 -8.66
CA VAL A 211 -9.38 10.36 -8.62
C VAL A 211 -9.33 8.95 -9.23
N LYS A 212 -10.22 8.04 -8.82
CA LYS A 212 -10.31 6.70 -9.42
C LYS A 212 -10.52 6.73 -10.93
N GLY A 213 -11.44 7.58 -11.41
CA GLY A 213 -11.70 7.75 -12.84
C GLY A 213 -10.48 8.22 -13.62
N LYS A 214 -9.73 9.20 -13.08
CA LYS A 214 -8.48 9.70 -13.67
C LYS A 214 -7.42 8.59 -13.78
N LEU A 215 -7.21 7.83 -12.72
CA LEU A 215 -6.23 6.72 -12.71
C LEU A 215 -6.59 5.65 -13.74
N TRP A 216 -7.87 5.27 -13.84
CA TRP A 216 -8.34 4.32 -14.86
C TRP A 216 -8.17 4.85 -16.28
N ASN A 217 -8.43 6.13 -16.52
CA ASN A 217 -8.20 6.75 -17.82
C ASN A 217 -6.71 6.69 -18.19
N LEU A 218 -5.81 7.08 -17.29
CA LEU A 218 -4.36 6.98 -17.49
C LEU A 218 -3.89 5.54 -17.77
N TYR A 219 -4.44 4.58 -17.05
CA TYR A 219 -4.20 3.16 -17.30
C TYR A 219 -4.64 2.73 -18.71
N ASN A 220 -5.85 3.12 -19.13
CA ASN A 220 -6.34 2.81 -20.48
C ASN A 220 -5.52 3.50 -21.57
N GLN A 221 -5.10 4.76 -21.37
CA GLN A 221 -4.18 5.44 -22.28
C GLN A 221 -2.86 4.67 -22.45
N GLY A 222 -2.33 4.10 -21.37
CA GLY A 222 -1.17 3.21 -21.45
C GLY A 222 -1.43 1.98 -22.33
N LYS A 223 -2.60 1.34 -22.18
CA LYS A 223 -3.01 0.19 -23.02
C LYS A 223 -3.14 0.57 -24.49
N ASP A 224 -3.73 1.72 -24.78
CA ASP A 224 -3.93 2.19 -26.17
C ASP A 224 -2.60 2.46 -26.86
N ILE A 225 -1.67 3.11 -26.16
CA ILE A 225 -0.30 3.32 -26.66
C ILE A 225 0.44 1.99 -26.85
N ARG A 226 0.23 1.01 -25.96
CA ARG A 226 0.78 -0.33 -26.17
C ARG A 226 0.29 -0.95 -27.47
N LYS A 227 -1.02 -0.88 -27.76
CA LYS A 227 -1.61 -1.39 -29.01
C LYS A 227 -0.93 -0.76 -30.24
N GLU A 228 -0.61 0.53 -30.18
CA GLU A 228 0.15 1.22 -31.25
C GLU A 228 1.60 0.71 -31.38
N PHE A 229 2.31 0.50 -30.27
CA PHE A 229 3.66 -0.09 -30.33
C PHE A 229 3.65 -1.50 -30.94
N ILE A 230 2.67 -2.33 -30.60
CA ILE A 230 2.51 -3.68 -31.16
C ILE A 230 2.23 -3.60 -32.66
N LYS A 231 1.21 -2.82 -33.07
CA LYS A 231 0.81 -2.64 -34.47
C LYS A 231 1.96 -2.20 -35.38
N ASN A 232 2.88 -1.40 -34.85
CA ASN A 232 4.03 -0.87 -35.58
C ASN A 232 5.32 -1.72 -35.42
N ASN A 233 5.27 -2.90 -34.81
CA ASN A 233 6.44 -3.76 -34.53
C ASN A 233 7.53 -3.07 -33.68
N GLN A 234 7.12 -2.26 -32.71
CA GLN A 234 8.00 -1.45 -31.84
C GLN A 234 7.88 -1.81 -30.35
N GLU A 235 7.46 -3.04 -30.04
CA GLU A 235 7.27 -3.53 -28.66
C GLU A 235 8.55 -3.43 -27.81
N ASN A 236 9.72 -3.57 -28.45
CA ASN A 236 11.02 -3.42 -27.81
C ASN A 236 11.23 -2.04 -27.16
N LYS A 237 10.53 -0.99 -27.61
CA LYS A 237 10.62 0.36 -27.05
C LYS A 237 9.85 0.52 -25.73
N ILE A 238 8.84 -0.31 -25.49
CA ILE A 238 7.93 -0.22 -24.34
C ILE A 238 8.71 -0.22 -23.01
N LYS A 239 9.64 -1.16 -22.83
CA LYS A 239 10.43 -1.27 -21.59
C LYS A 239 11.29 -0.02 -21.34
N SER A 240 11.93 0.51 -22.39
CA SER A 240 12.76 1.73 -22.29
C SER A 240 11.93 2.95 -21.89
N ILE A 241 10.73 3.08 -22.47
CA ILE A 241 9.79 4.15 -22.11
C ILE A 241 9.31 4.00 -20.66
N ALA A 242 8.94 2.79 -20.24
CA ALA A 242 8.51 2.53 -18.87
C ALA A 242 9.59 2.91 -17.85
N TYR A 243 10.87 2.61 -18.12
CA TYR A 243 11.98 3.04 -17.26
C TYR A 243 12.13 4.57 -17.19
N LYS A 244 11.99 5.28 -18.33
CA LYS A 244 12.05 6.75 -18.34
C LYS A 244 10.93 7.37 -17.51
N LEU A 245 9.70 6.87 -17.66
CA LEU A 245 8.54 7.33 -16.89
C LEU A 245 8.67 6.99 -15.40
N LEU A 246 9.18 5.81 -15.06
CA LEU A 246 9.49 5.43 -13.68
C LEU A 246 10.52 6.39 -13.06
N ASN A 247 11.57 6.73 -13.80
CA ASN A 247 12.59 7.67 -13.32
C ASN A 247 12.00 9.08 -13.09
N ALA A 248 11.14 9.54 -14.00
CA ALA A 248 10.42 10.80 -13.83
C ALA A 248 9.57 10.79 -12.55
N ALA A 249 8.85 9.70 -12.29
CA ALA A 249 8.05 9.54 -11.06
C ALA A 249 8.91 9.54 -9.78
N ARG A 250 10.01 8.79 -9.76
CA ARG A 250 10.91 8.69 -8.59
C ARG A 250 11.60 10.00 -8.25
N THR A 251 11.90 10.82 -9.26
CA THR A 251 12.55 12.13 -9.10
C THR A 251 11.56 13.29 -9.03
N ASN A 252 10.25 12.99 -9.02
CA ASN A 252 9.17 13.95 -9.10
C ASN A 252 9.33 14.98 -10.24
N ASN A 253 9.86 14.53 -11.39
CA ASN A 253 10.19 15.37 -12.54
C ASN A 253 9.04 15.40 -13.55
N THR A 254 8.09 16.29 -13.30
CA THR A 254 6.90 16.47 -14.16
C THR A 254 7.25 16.86 -15.59
N LYS A 255 8.32 17.66 -15.78
CA LYS A 255 8.79 18.04 -17.12
C LYS A 255 9.23 16.82 -17.92
N LEU A 256 10.07 15.97 -17.34
CA LEU A 256 10.53 14.74 -17.99
C LEU A 256 9.36 13.79 -18.31
N PHE A 257 8.38 13.70 -17.42
CA PHE A 257 7.17 12.92 -17.65
C PHE A 257 6.40 13.45 -18.86
N MET A 258 6.04 14.74 -18.87
CA MET A 258 5.27 15.36 -19.95
C MET A 258 6.02 15.33 -21.29
N ASP A 259 7.33 15.62 -21.30
CA ASP A 259 8.17 15.54 -22.49
C ASP A 259 8.22 14.12 -23.07
N THR A 260 8.11 13.10 -22.21
CA THR A 260 8.05 11.69 -22.64
C THR A 260 6.68 11.36 -23.22
N ILE A 261 5.59 11.77 -22.56
CA ILE A 261 4.22 11.58 -23.06
C ILE A 261 4.03 12.26 -24.42
N LEU A 262 4.43 13.53 -24.55
CA LEU A 262 4.33 14.29 -25.81
C LEU A 262 5.04 13.56 -26.95
N ARG A 263 6.27 13.10 -26.73
CA ARG A 263 7.04 12.37 -27.74
C ARG A 263 6.39 11.06 -28.17
N ILE A 264 5.80 10.32 -27.24
CA ILE A 264 5.08 9.08 -27.56
C ILE A 264 3.88 9.38 -28.46
N TYR A 265 3.03 10.33 -28.06
CA TYR A 265 1.81 10.66 -28.80
C TYR A 265 2.12 11.28 -30.17
N MET A 266 3.13 12.15 -30.26
CA MET A 266 3.62 12.69 -31.54
C MET A 266 4.15 11.58 -32.47
N SER A 267 4.81 10.55 -31.94
CA SER A 267 5.35 9.47 -32.79
C SER A 267 4.28 8.60 -33.46
N PHE A 268 3.02 8.74 -33.03
CA PHE A 268 1.86 8.06 -33.58
C PHE A 268 0.81 9.05 -34.13
N ASP A 269 1.18 10.33 -34.32
CA ASP A 269 0.28 11.40 -34.78
C ASP A 269 -1.02 11.52 -33.96
N ARG A 270 -0.95 11.25 -32.65
CA ARG A 270 -2.09 11.32 -31.73
C ARG A 270 -2.07 12.61 -30.91
N VAL A 271 -3.26 13.13 -30.62
CA VAL A 271 -3.46 14.24 -29.68
C VAL A 271 -3.24 13.75 -28.25
N VAL A 272 -2.50 14.52 -27.43
CA VAL A 272 -2.31 14.18 -26.00
C VAL A 272 -3.62 14.36 -25.24
N PRO A 273 -4.12 13.32 -24.55
CA PRO A 273 -5.33 13.40 -23.74
C PRO A 273 -5.22 14.41 -22.59
N SER A 274 -6.31 15.11 -22.31
CA SER A 274 -6.35 16.11 -21.23
C SER A 274 -6.10 15.55 -19.83
N VAL A 275 -6.31 14.24 -19.62
CA VAL A 275 -6.03 13.58 -18.32
C VAL A 275 -4.56 13.73 -17.89
N PHE A 276 -3.63 13.92 -18.83
CA PHE A 276 -2.23 14.19 -18.49
C PHE A 276 -2.01 15.60 -17.94
N LEU A 277 -2.84 16.58 -18.29
CA LEU A 277 -2.79 17.94 -17.74
C LEU A 277 -3.19 17.96 -16.27
N ASP A 278 -4.05 17.04 -15.84
CA ASP A 278 -4.44 16.93 -14.43
C ASP A 278 -3.29 16.53 -13.51
N THR A 279 -2.21 15.94 -14.05
CA THR A 279 -0.98 15.70 -13.29
C THR A 279 -0.24 16.99 -12.93
N LEU A 280 -0.53 18.07 -13.64
CA LEU A 280 -0.09 19.44 -13.32
C LEU A 280 -1.00 20.06 -12.24
N ASN A 281 -2.27 19.61 -12.16
CA ASN A 281 -3.31 20.18 -11.31
C ASN A 281 -3.56 19.32 -10.05
N SER A 282 -2.58 19.26 -9.12
CA SER A 282 -2.56 18.84 -7.69
C SER A 282 -3.46 17.72 -7.10
N GLU A 283 -4.44 17.17 -7.81
CA GLU A 283 -5.40 16.16 -7.33
C GLU A 283 -4.92 14.74 -7.56
N THR A 284 -3.91 14.56 -8.41
CA THR A 284 -3.30 13.27 -8.70
C THR A 284 -1.80 13.45 -8.71
N SER A 285 -1.11 12.71 -7.83
CA SER A 285 0.35 12.78 -7.79
C SER A 285 0.98 12.28 -9.11
N LEU A 286 2.17 12.79 -9.41
CA LEU A 286 2.94 12.35 -10.58
C LEU A 286 3.19 10.84 -10.55
N GLN A 287 3.47 10.30 -9.35
CA GLN A 287 3.70 8.87 -9.14
C GLN A 287 2.45 8.06 -9.47
N ALA A 288 1.27 8.46 -9.00
CA ALA A 288 0.03 7.78 -9.30
C ALA A 288 -0.26 7.78 -10.80
N ALA A 289 -0.03 8.91 -11.46
CA ALA A 289 -0.27 9.04 -12.88
C ALA A 289 0.71 8.20 -13.71
N ALA A 290 2.00 8.30 -13.41
CA ALA A 290 3.04 7.54 -14.10
C ALA A 290 2.85 6.04 -13.89
N TYR A 291 2.60 5.57 -12.67
CA TYR A 291 2.45 4.14 -12.40
C TYR A 291 1.16 3.58 -12.98
N SER A 292 0.08 4.36 -13.07
CA SER A 292 -1.14 3.96 -13.76
C SER A 292 -0.89 3.78 -15.26
N PHE A 293 -0.26 4.77 -15.91
CA PHE A 293 0.07 4.71 -17.32
C PHE A 293 1.07 3.58 -17.63
N ILE A 294 2.15 3.44 -16.85
CA ILE A 294 3.14 2.36 -16.98
C ILE A 294 2.47 0.99 -16.87
N SER A 295 1.54 0.82 -15.93
CA SER A 295 0.81 -0.44 -15.76
C SER A 295 -0.02 -0.79 -16.99
N GLY A 296 -0.66 0.20 -17.64
CA GLY A 296 -1.36 -0.01 -18.90
C GLY A 296 -0.42 -0.34 -20.06
N LEU A 297 0.68 0.41 -20.17
CA LEU A 297 1.67 0.30 -21.24
C LEU A 297 2.37 -1.06 -21.27
N LEU A 298 2.70 -1.58 -20.09
CA LEU A 298 3.39 -2.85 -19.94
C LEU A 298 2.41 -4.05 -19.86
N GLY A 299 1.10 -3.82 -19.70
CA GLY A 299 0.14 -4.89 -19.50
C GLY A 299 -0.05 -5.76 -20.72
N GLU A 300 0.10 -7.06 -20.55
CA GLU A 300 -0.27 -8.02 -21.58
C GLU A 300 -1.78 -7.93 -21.83
N SER A 301 -2.15 -7.76 -23.10
CA SER A 301 -3.50 -8.04 -23.55
C SER A 301 -3.76 -9.51 -23.25
N ASN A 302 -4.66 -9.78 -22.30
CA ASN A 302 -5.07 -11.13 -21.97
C ASN A 302 -5.45 -11.84 -23.28
N PRO A 303 -4.82 -12.96 -23.69
CA PRO A 303 -5.08 -13.60 -24.98
C PRO A 303 -6.56 -13.94 -25.19
N GLU A 304 -7.31 -14.15 -24.10
CA GLU A 304 -8.75 -14.41 -24.11
C GLU A 304 -9.63 -13.19 -24.42
N GLN A 305 -9.14 -11.96 -24.22
CA GLN A 305 -9.86 -10.74 -24.63
C GLN A 305 -9.73 -10.48 -26.13
N ASN A 306 -8.58 -10.83 -26.73
CA ASN A 306 -8.38 -10.68 -28.17
C ASN A 306 -9.27 -11.64 -28.99
N LYS A 307 -9.63 -12.82 -28.46
CA LYS A 307 -10.59 -13.73 -29.12
C LYS A 307 -12.02 -13.17 -29.12
N LYS A 308 -12.42 -12.46 -28.08
CA LYS A 308 -13.77 -11.86 -28.00
C LYS A 308 -13.93 -10.59 -28.83
N GLU A 309 -12.86 -9.81 -29.00
CA GLU A 309 -12.87 -8.65 -29.91
C GLU A 309 -12.79 -9.09 -31.39
N SER A 310 -12.16 -10.23 -31.71
CA SER A 310 -12.14 -10.76 -33.09
C SER A 310 -13.44 -11.47 -33.51
N GLU A 311 -14.22 -12.00 -32.57
CA GLU A 311 -15.52 -12.65 -32.83
C GLU A 311 -16.69 -11.66 -32.89
N SER A 312 -16.47 -10.38 -32.58
CA SER A 312 -17.50 -9.32 -32.68
C SER A 312 -17.40 -8.48 -33.96
N ASP A 313 -16.34 -8.69 -34.75
CA ASP A 313 -16.08 -8.00 -36.03
C ASP A 313 -16.22 -8.95 -37.25
N GLU A 314 -16.78 -10.16 -37.06
CA GLU A 314 -17.32 -11.07 -38.11
C GLU A 314 -18.85 -11.18 -37.99
#